data_AF-A0A1S8TJT5-F1
#
_entry.id   AF-A0A1S8TJT5-F1
#
_cell.length_a   1.000
_cell.length_b   1.000
_cell.length_c   1.000
_cell.angle_alpha   90.00
_cell.angle_beta   90.00
_cell.angle_gamma   90.00
#
_symmetry.space_group_name_H-M   'P 1'
#
loop_
_entity.id
_entity.type
_entity.pdbx_description
1 polymer ?
#
loop_
_entity_poly.entity_id
_entity_poly.type
_entity_poly.pdbx_seq_one_letter_code
_entity_poly.pdbx_strand_id
1 'polypeptide(L)'
;MKIKNSSINTFMAANNFFTRKSNNVLSLNLKKKKENSADNTMTNILNAKNQMNDIINKTKVEDMKKSAQLEKEKQEYIAGIKDICSKYSDQLSVGLGYSQGLNNIVLGNVDAVTRTMDFNYVSNNISNLEYSIIHSASNSLKQYYNEGDDKKETFSQYMGDNTPLDINKVMSSNTVSDDIKGELGALDSLLGGYRSLYKTIDKINEFKQESAQRLAKLQKNMENNIKKISEYSLDSEQNSLSDINNYKNKDTNEQKHSK
;
A
#
# COMPACT_ATOMS: atom_id res chain seq x y z
N MET A 1 17.86 -9.63 2.07
CA MET A 1 16.61 -9.52 1.28
C MET A 1 16.80 -8.43 0.23
N LYS A 2 17.02 -8.77 -1.05
CA LYS A 2 17.26 -7.79 -2.13
C LYS A 2 15.91 -7.30 -2.66
N ILE A 3 15.56 -6.05 -2.36
CA ILE A 3 14.38 -5.38 -2.92
C ILE A 3 14.56 -5.32 -4.44
N LYS A 4 13.60 -5.88 -5.19
CA LYS A 4 13.62 -5.89 -6.66
C LYS A 4 13.45 -4.45 -7.19
N ASN A 5 14.53 -3.88 -7.72
CA ASN A 5 14.61 -2.55 -8.37
C ASN A 5 13.66 -2.34 -9.58
N SER A 6 12.86 -3.33 -9.99
CA SER A 6 12.02 -3.22 -11.18
C SER A 6 10.77 -2.36 -10.97
N SER A 7 10.18 -2.36 -9.76
CA SER A 7 9.02 -1.51 -9.45
C SER A 7 9.39 -0.02 -9.38
N ILE A 8 10.59 0.30 -8.92
CA ILE A 8 11.13 1.66 -8.81
C ILE A 8 11.33 2.31 -10.19
N ASN A 9 11.76 1.54 -11.19
CA ASN A 9 11.99 2.08 -12.54
C ASN A 9 10.68 2.35 -13.29
N THR A 10 9.67 1.49 -13.14
CA THR A 10 8.31 1.75 -13.66
C THR A 10 7.66 2.93 -12.93
N PHE A 11 7.92 3.08 -11.62
CA PHE A 11 7.50 4.20 -10.79
C PHE A 11 8.09 5.55 -11.24
N MET A 12 9.39 5.62 -11.56
CA MET A 12 10.01 6.83 -12.12
C MET A 12 9.39 7.24 -13.46
N ALA A 13 9.07 6.28 -14.32
CA ALA A 13 8.51 6.54 -15.65
C ALA A 13 7.07 7.10 -15.58
N ALA A 14 6.19 6.51 -14.77
CA ALA A 14 4.82 7.00 -14.60
C ALA A 14 4.77 8.37 -13.91
N ASN A 15 5.63 8.59 -12.90
CA ASN A 15 5.71 9.85 -12.15
C ASN A 15 6.21 11.01 -13.03
N ASN A 16 7.17 10.74 -13.92
CA ASN A 16 7.66 11.71 -14.92
C ASN A 16 6.61 12.07 -15.97
N PHE A 17 5.73 11.12 -16.33
CA PHE A 17 4.66 11.36 -17.30
C PHE A 17 3.58 12.31 -16.74
N PHE A 18 3.15 12.10 -15.49
CA PHE A 18 2.14 12.97 -14.86
C PHE A 18 2.67 14.36 -14.51
N THR A 19 3.91 14.47 -14.02
CA THR A 19 4.54 15.79 -13.76
C THR A 19 4.75 16.59 -15.04
N ARG A 20 5.20 15.97 -16.14
CA ARG A 20 5.33 16.67 -17.45
C ARG A 20 3.97 17.12 -17.99
N LYS A 21 2.93 16.31 -17.87
CA LYS A 21 1.58 16.66 -18.35
C LYS A 21 0.96 17.79 -17.52
N SER A 22 1.11 17.75 -16.18
CA SER A 22 0.67 18.84 -15.28
C SER A 22 1.39 20.15 -15.56
N ASN A 23 2.72 20.11 -15.69
CA ASN A 23 3.52 21.32 -15.96
C ASN A 23 3.24 21.89 -17.35
N ASN A 24 2.96 21.06 -18.35
CA ASN A 24 2.59 21.51 -19.69
C ASN A 24 1.19 22.16 -19.71
N VAL A 25 0.20 21.60 -19.00
CA VAL A 25 -1.16 22.17 -18.98
C VAL A 25 -1.20 23.54 -18.27
N LEU A 26 -0.46 23.69 -17.16
CA LEU A 26 -0.33 24.99 -16.47
C LEU A 26 0.45 26.02 -17.30
N SER A 27 1.52 25.61 -18.00
CA SER A 27 2.33 26.54 -18.81
C SER A 27 1.69 26.94 -20.14
N LEU A 28 0.84 26.08 -20.74
CA LEU A 28 0.11 26.39 -21.98
C LEU A 28 -0.98 27.44 -21.80
N ASN A 29 -1.60 27.52 -20.62
CA ASN A 29 -2.64 28.52 -20.33
C ASN A 29 -2.09 29.89 -19.92
N LEU A 30 -0.85 29.96 -19.40
CA LEU A 30 -0.21 31.23 -19.01
C LEU A 30 0.37 32.01 -20.20
N LYS A 31 0.66 31.36 -21.34
CA LYS A 31 1.26 32.03 -22.51
C LYS A 31 0.28 32.81 -23.40
N LYS A 32 -1.02 32.83 -23.11
CA LYS A 32 -2.05 33.35 -24.05
C LYS A 32 -2.73 34.68 -23.72
N LYS A 33 -2.39 35.41 -22.66
CA LYS A 33 -2.97 36.76 -22.43
C LYS A 33 -1.97 37.74 -21.83
N LYS A 34 -1.31 38.51 -22.69
CA LYS A 34 -0.80 39.85 -22.35
C LYS A 34 -1.96 40.82 -22.59
N GLU A 35 -2.69 41.20 -21.54
CA GLU A 35 -3.49 42.44 -21.49
C GLU A 35 -4.08 42.62 -20.07
N ASN A 36 -3.84 43.80 -19.48
CA ASN A 36 -4.26 44.37 -18.18
C ASN A 36 -3.79 43.66 -16.88
N SER A 37 -3.04 44.37 -16.02
CA SER A 37 -2.03 43.78 -15.13
C SER A 37 -2.38 43.55 -13.66
N ALA A 38 -3.56 43.91 -13.15
CA ALA A 38 -3.96 43.64 -11.76
C ALA A 38 -5.19 42.72 -11.65
N ASP A 39 -6.28 43.01 -12.37
CA ASP A 39 -7.50 42.19 -12.40
C ASP A 39 -7.29 40.78 -12.98
N ASN A 40 -6.31 40.65 -13.88
CA ASN A 40 -5.99 39.39 -14.53
C ASN A 40 -5.18 38.46 -13.59
N THR A 41 -4.43 39.03 -12.64
CA THR A 41 -3.61 38.28 -11.67
C THR A 41 -4.47 37.51 -10.67
N MET A 42 -5.42 38.19 -10.02
CA MET A 42 -6.29 37.55 -9.03
C MET A 42 -7.16 36.47 -9.69
N THR A 43 -7.63 36.75 -10.90
CA THR A 43 -8.35 35.78 -11.75
C THR A 43 -7.48 34.56 -12.09
N ASN A 44 -6.20 34.77 -12.44
CA ASN A 44 -5.25 33.69 -12.74
C ASN A 44 -4.94 32.83 -11.49
N ILE A 45 -4.77 33.45 -10.33
CA ILE A 45 -4.56 32.75 -9.05
C ILE A 45 -5.80 31.91 -8.69
N LEU A 46 -7.00 32.47 -8.84
CA LEU A 46 -8.25 31.76 -8.56
C LEU A 46 -8.45 30.57 -9.50
N ASN A 47 -8.19 30.76 -10.79
CA ASN A 47 -8.24 29.69 -11.79
C ASN A 47 -7.22 28.59 -11.49
N ALA A 48 -5.99 28.93 -11.10
CA ALA A 48 -4.97 27.97 -10.71
C ALA A 48 -5.37 27.18 -9.45
N LYS A 49 -5.99 27.83 -8.46
CA LYS A 49 -6.54 27.18 -7.26
C LYS A 49 -7.67 26.20 -7.60
N ASN A 50 -8.59 26.59 -8.48
CA ASN A 50 -9.68 25.71 -8.91
C ASN A 50 -9.14 24.48 -9.66
N GLN A 51 -8.22 24.68 -10.60
CA GLN A 51 -7.54 23.57 -11.29
C GLN A 51 -6.78 22.65 -10.34
N MET A 52 -6.10 23.22 -9.33
CA MET A 52 -5.44 22.45 -8.26
C MET A 52 -6.45 21.55 -7.52
N ASN A 53 -7.58 22.12 -7.10
CA ASN A 53 -8.62 21.36 -6.40
C ASN A 53 -9.19 20.23 -7.28
N ASP A 54 -9.42 20.50 -8.56
CA ASP A 54 -9.91 19.49 -9.51
C ASP A 54 -8.94 18.32 -9.67
N ILE A 55 -7.63 18.61 -9.81
CA ILE A 55 -6.60 17.57 -9.95
C ILE A 55 -6.45 16.76 -8.66
N ILE A 56 -6.49 17.42 -7.49
CA ILE A 56 -6.45 16.73 -6.20
C ILE A 56 -7.66 15.82 -6.04
N ASN A 57 -8.86 16.32 -6.32
CA ASN A 57 -10.10 15.55 -6.21
C ASN A 57 -10.09 14.35 -7.16
N LYS A 58 -9.66 14.54 -8.42
CA LYS A 58 -9.53 13.44 -9.37
C LYS A 58 -8.54 12.38 -8.90
N THR A 59 -7.40 12.80 -8.34
CA THR A 59 -6.40 11.87 -7.80
C THR A 59 -6.96 11.07 -6.62
N LYS A 60 -7.67 11.74 -5.70
CA LYS A 60 -8.34 11.06 -4.57
C LYS A 60 -9.36 10.04 -5.04
N VAL A 61 -10.16 10.36 -6.06
CA VAL A 61 -11.17 9.44 -6.60
C VAL A 61 -10.51 8.18 -7.20
N GLU A 62 -9.43 8.34 -7.97
CA GLU A 62 -8.70 7.18 -8.51
C GLU A 62 -8.06 6.34 -7.40
N ASP A 63 -7.54 7.00 -6.36
CA ASP A 63 -6.97 6.30 -5.21
C ASP A 63 -8.02 5.51 -4.43
N MET A 64 -9.22 6.09 -4.26
CA MET A 64 -10.37 5.42 -3.65
C MET A 64 -10.78 4.19 -4.46
N LYS A 65 -10.83 4.27 -5.80
CA LYS A 65 -11.14 3.11 -6.65
C LYS A 65 -10.14 1.98 -6.47
N LYS A 66 -8.84 2.31 -6.47
CA LYS A 66 -7.80 1.30 -6.29
C LYS A 66 -7.84 0.69 -4.88
N SER A 67 -8.07 1.51 -3.85
CA SER A 67 -8.25 1.03 -2.47
C SER A 67 -9.46 0.10 -2.35
N ALA A 68 -10.58 0.45 -2.97
CA ALA A 68 -11.79 -0.38 -2.96
C ALA A 68 -11.55 -1.74 -3.65
N GLN A 69 -10.82 -1.74 -4.76
CA GLN A 69 -10.45 -2.98 -5.46
C GLN A 69 -9.58 -3.90 -4.60
N LEU A 70 -8.58 -3.34 -3.90
CA LEU A 70 -7.71 -4.12 -3.02
C LEU A 70 -8.47 -4.64 -1.79
N GLU A 71 -9.38 -3.85 -1.23
CA GLU A 71 -10.22 -4.30 -0.12
C GLU A 71 -11.17 -5.41 -0.58
N LYS A 72 -11.72 -5.33 -1.79
CA LYS A 72 -12.52 -6.42 -2.38
C LYS A 72 -11.70 -7.71 -2.51
N GLU A 73 -10.49 -7.65 -3.06
CA GLU A 73 -9.58 -8.80 -3.18
C GLU A 73 -9.27 -9.40 -1.80
N LYS A 74 -9.06 -8.57 -0.78
CA LYS A 74 -8.89 -9.03 0.61
C LYS A 74 -10.13 -9.78 1.12
N GLN A 75 -11.33 -9.25 0.88
CA GLN A 75 -12.58 -9.92 1.30
C GLN A 75 -12.80 -11.25 0.57
N GLU A 76 -12.40 -11.36 -0.69
CA GLU A 76 -12.42 -12.62 -1.46
C GLU A 76 -11.53 -13.69 -0.81
N TYR A 77 -10.30 -13.33 -0.39
CA TYR A 77 -9.44 -14.27 0.32
C TYR A 77 -9.97 -14.64 1.71
N ILE A 78 -10.56 -13.69 2.45
CA ILE A 78 -11.22 -13.99 3.74
C ILE A 78 -12.34 -15.01 3.55
N ALA A 79 -13.18 -14.81 2.53
CA ALA A 79 -14.26 -15.73 2.21
C ALA A 79 -13.72 -17.12 1.82
N GLY A 80 -12.68 -17.18 0.99
CA GLY A 80 -12.04 -18.43 0.59
C GLY A 80 -11.44 -19.21 1.77
N ILE A 81 -10.79 -18.53 2.72
CA ILE A 81 -10.28 -19.16 3.94
C ILE A 81 -11.42 -19.74 4.77
N LYS A 82 -12.50 -18.98 4.97
CA LYS A 82 -13.66 -19.46 5.72
C LYS A 82 -14.31 -20.67 5.06
N ASP A 83 -14.40 -20.67 3.73
CA ASP A 83 -14.91 -21.80 2.96
C ASP A 83 -14.03 -23.05 3.12
N ILE A 84 -12.69 -22.90 3.05
CA ILE A 84 -11.74 -23.99 3.30
C ILE A 84 -11.95 -24.57 4.72
N CYS A 85 -11.99 -23.71 5.75
CA CYS A 85 -12.20 -24.14 7.13
C CYS A 85 -13.54 -24.85 7.33
N SER A 86 -14.61 -24.38 6.68
CA SER A 86 -15.92 -25.00 6.77
C SER A 86 -16.00 -26.32 6.00
N LYS A 87 -15.39 -26.40 4.82
CA LYS A 87 -15.44 -27.56 3.94
C LYS A 87 -14.62 -28.73 4.48
N TYR A 88 -13.51 -28.43 5.14
CA TYR A 88 -12.60 -29.42 5.69
C TYR A 88 -12.62 -29.41 7.23
N SER A 89 -13.78 -29.09 7.83
CA SER A 89 -13.90 -28.94 9.29
C SER A 89 -13.46 -30.19 10.03
N ASP A 90 -13.82 -31.37 9.53
CA ASP A 90 -13.54 -32.64 10.17
C ASP A 90 -12.03 -32.94 10.15
N GLN A 91 -11.40 -32.74 8.99
CA GLN A 91 -9.94 -32.87 8.80
C GLN A 91 -9.16 -31.87 9.65
N LEU A 92 -9.63 -30.63 9.73
CA LEU A 92 -8.92 -29.56 10.46
C LEU A 92 -9.18 -29.61 11.98
N SER A 93 -10.25 -30.27 12.41
CA SER A 93 -10.63 -30.35 13.82
C SER A 93 -9.61 -31.08 14.70
N VAL A 94 -8.70 -31.86 14.10
CA VAL A 94 -7.63 -32.59 14.80
C VAL A 94 -6.67 -31.67 15.58
N GLY A 95 -6.59 -30.39 15.20
CA GLY A 95 -5.78 -29.39 15.89
C GLY A 95 -6.50 -28.64 17.03
N LEU A 96 -7.80 -28.91 17.26
CA LEU A 96 -8.59 -28.14 18.22
C LEU A 96 -8.14 -28.36 19.66
N GLY A 97 -8.02 -27.25 20.38
CA GLY A 97 -7.62 -27.23 21.79
C GLY A 97 -6.11 -27.32 22.02
N TYR A 98 -5.30 -27.23 20.96
CA TYR A 98 -3.84 -27.19 21.10
C TYR A 98 -3.34 -25.79 21.48
N SER A 99 -3.81 -24.75 20.79
CA SER A 99 -3.54 -23.36 21.19
C SER A 99 -4.64 -22.43 20.71
N GLN A 100 -4.78 -21.27 21.34
CA GLN A 100 -5.71 -20.24 20.86
C GLN A 100 -5.36 -19.79 19.43
N GLY A 101 -4.08 -19.74 19.10
CA GLY A 101 -3.60 -19.35 17.78
C GLY A 101 -4.04 -20.34 16.70
N LEU A 102 -3.72 -21.62 16.91
CA LEU A 102 -4.12 -22.68 15.99
C LEU A 102 -5.64 -22.80 15.89
N ASN A 103 -6.37 -22.72 17.01
CA ASN A 103 -7.83 -22.73 17.02
C ASN A 103 -8.41 -21.64 16.10
N ASN A 104 -7.89 -20.41 16.17
CA ASN A 104 -8.37 -19.34 15.31
C ASN A 104 -8.10 -19.60 13.82
N ILE A 105 -6.99 -20.25 13.50
CA ILE A 105 -6.65 -20.63 12.12
C ILE A 105 -7.61 -21.71 11.62
N VAL A 106 -7.76 -22.82 12.34
CA VAL A 106 -8.57 -23.97 11.88
C VAL A 106 -10.08 -23.70 11.92
N LEU A 107 -10.55 -22.82 12.81
CA LEU A 107 -11.96 -22.39 12.87
C LEU A 107 -12.31 -21.30 11.85
N GLY A 108 -11.34 -20.81 11.07
CA GLY A 108 -11.59 -19.73 10.10
C GLY A 108 -11.91 -18.38 10.76
N ASN A 109 -11.41 -18.13 11.98
CA ASN A 109 -11.52 -16.84 12.67
C ASN A 109 -10.52 -15.82 12.09
N VAL A 110 -10.64 -15.53 10.80
CA VAL A 110 -9.66 -14.75 10.02
C VAL A 110 -9.38 -13.37 10.61
N ASP A 111 -10.41 -12.71 11.15
CA ASP A 111 -10.25 -11.40 11.79
C ASP A 111 -9.39 -11.46 13.06
N ALA A 112 -9.48 -12.53 13.84
CA ALA A 112 -8.61 -12.73 15.00
C ALA A 112 -7.17 -13.00 14.56
N VAL A 113 -7.00 -13.91 13.59
CA VAL A 113 -5.68 -14.27 13.03
C VAL A 113 -4.94 -13.04 12.51
N THR A 114 -5.57 -12.26 11.64
CA THR A 114 -4.94 -11.08 11.04
C THR A 114 -4.68 -9.93 12.01
N ARG A 115 -5.32 -9.91 13.18
CA ARG A 115 -5.07 -8.92 14.24
C ARG A 115 -3.92 -9.29 15.16
N THR A 116 -3.72 -10.59 15.42
CA THR A 116 -2.82 -11.05 16.49
C THR A 116 -1.62 -11.85 15.99
N MET A 117 -1.57 -12.20 14.71
CA MET A 117 -0.53 -13.06 14.13
C MET A 117 0.04 -12.43 12.87
N ASP A 118 1.34 -12.62 12.65
CA ASP A 118 1.95 -12.43 11.34
C ASP A 118 1.86 -13.73 10.50
N PHE A 119 2.19 -13.63 9.22
CA PHE A 119 2.15 -14.80 8.33
C PHE A 119 3.11 -15.92 8.76
N ASN A 120 4.26 -15.59 9.36
CA ASN A 120 5.22 -16.61 9.80
C ASN A 120 4.63 -17.44 10.94
N TYR A 121 3.96 -16.79 11.89
CA TYR A 121 3.26 -17.46 12.96
C TYR A 121 2.17 -18.38 12.42
N VAL A 122 1.34 -17.92 11.48
CA VAL A 122 0.32 -18.75 10.81
C VAL A 122 0.97 -19.95 10.10
N SER A 123 2.02 -19.70 9.32
CA SER A 123 2.74 -20.73 8.59
C SER A 123 3.32 -21.79 9.53
N ASN A 124 3.93 -21.38 10.64
CA ASN A 124 4.50 -22.30 11.61
C ASN A 124 3.43 -23.17 12.28
N ASN A 125 2.26 -22.58 12.62
CA ASN A 125 1.16 -23.35 13.21
C ASN A 125 0.63 -24.41 12.25
N ILE A 126 0.45 -24.06 10.98
CA ILE A 126 0.00 -25.00 9.96
C ILE A 126 1.06 -26.10 9.74
N SER A 127 2.34 -25.74 9.62
CA SER A 127 3.41 -26.74 9.42
C SER A 127 3.63 -27.66 10.62
N ASN A 128 3.46 -27.18 11.85
CA ASN A 128 3.50 -28.03 13.02
C ASN A 128 2.34 -29.05 13.01
N LEU A 129 1.16 -28.64 12.54
CA LEU A 129 0.01 -29.53 12.38
C LEU A 129 0.24 -30.57 11.27
N GLU A 130 0.74 -30.15 10.10
CA GLU A 130 1.13 -31.05 9.00
C GLU A 130 2.11 -32.13 9.49
N TYR A 131 3.12 -31.71 10.24
CA TYR A 131 4.11 -32.61 10.81
C TYR A 131 3.49 -33.58 11.83
N SER A 132 2.59 -33.09 12.69
CA SER A 132 1.88 -33.90 13.70
C SER A 132 1.00 -34.97 13.07
N ILE A 133 0.30 -34.66 11.97
CA ILE A 133 -0.51 -35.60 11.20
C ILE A 133 0.37 -36.74 10.67
N ILE A 134 1.50 -36.40 10.02
CA ILE A 134 2.39 -37.41 9.42
C ILE A 134 3.02 -38.34 10.44
N HIS A 135 3.42 -37.82 11.59
CA HIS A 135 4.09 -38.61 12.61
C HIS A 135 3.12 -39.15 13.68
N SER A 136 1.81 -39.00 13.49
CA SER A 136 0.78 -39.36 14.48
C SER A 136 1.09 -38.78 15.88
N ALA A 137 1.68 -37.58 15.91
CA ALA A 137 2.25 -36.96 17.11
C ALA A 137 1.32 -35.89 17.71
N SER A 138 0.02 -36.16 17.74
CA SER A 138 -1.02 -35.23 18.21
C SER A 138 -0.85 -34.82 19.67
N ASN A 139 -0.55 -35.78 20.56
CA ASN A 139 -0.30 -35.50 21.97
C ASN A 139 0.93 -34.61 22.17
N SER A 140 1.99 -34.87 21.39
CA SER A 140 3.21 -34.07 21.48
C SER A 140 3.00 -32.65 20.97
N LEU A 141 2.19 -32.46 19.91
CA LEU A 141 1.84 -31.12 19.44
C LEU A 141 1.06 -30.35 20.50
N LYS A 142 0.09 -31.01 21.16
CA LYS A 142 -0.64 -30.41 22.28
C LYS A 142 0.29 -30.02 23.43
N GLN A 143 1.24 -30.89 23.79
CA GLN A 143 2.23 -30.62 24.83
C GLN A 143 3.12 -29.43 24.46
N TYR A 144 3.63 -29.40 23.22
CA TYR A 144 4.43 -28.30 22.68
C TYR A 144 3.74 -26.93 22.86
N TYR A 145 2.44 -26.85 22.58
CA TYR A 145 1.71 -25.60 22.79
C TYR A 145 1.40 -25.28 24.26
N ASN A 146 1.12 -26.30 25.10
CA ASN A 146 0.83 -26.11 26.53
C ASN A 146 2.04 -25.61 27.31
N GLU A 147 3.24 -26.01 26.92
CA GLU A 147 4.47 -25.57 27.57
C GLU A 147 4.75 -24.08 27.31
N GLY A 148 4.10 -23.48 26.29
CA GLY A 148 4.15 -22.04 26.01
C GLY A 148 5.56 -21.49 25.80
N ASP A 149 6.53 -22.38 25.58
CA ASP A 149 7.87 -22.18 26.12
C ASP A 149 8.73 -21.34 25.17
N ASP A 150 9.60 -20.52 25.75
CA ASP A 150 10.52 -19.60 25.07
C ASP A 150 11.61 -20.29 24.23
N LYS A 151 11.52 -21.61 24.00
CA LYS A 151 12.38 -22.36 23.08
C LYS A 151 11.84 -22.27 21.66
N LYS A 152 12.35 -21.27 20.93
CA LYS A 152 12.02 -20.88 19.54
C LYS A 152 12.36 -21.92 18.45
N GLU A 153 12.70 -23.14 18.83
CA GLU A 153 13.13 -24.20 17.93
C GLU A 153 11.92 -25.05 17.50
N THR A 154 11.84 -25.36 16.21
CA THR A 154 10.64 -25.82 15.50
C THR A 154 10.04 -27.11 16.10
N PHE A 155 8.74 -27.40 15.92
CA PHE A 155 8.09 -28.58 16.50
C PHE A 155 8.80 -29.91 16.19
N SER A 156 9.39 -30.06 15.00
CA SER A 156 10.21 -31.23 14.66
C SER A 156 11.44 -31.35 15.58
N GLN A 157 12.12 -30.23 15.87
CA GLN A 157 13.25 -30.16 16.80
C GLN A 157 12.81 -30.49 18.24
N TYR A 158 11.62 -30.02 18.65
CA TYR A 158 10.99 -30.41 19.92
C TYR A 158 10.77 -31.93 20.02
N MET A 159 10.35 -32.56 18.93
CA MET A 159 10.17 -34.02 18.82
C MET A 159 11.49 -34.82 18.78
N GLY A 160 12.65 -34.14 18.73
CA GLY A 160 13.95 -34.79 18.52
C GLY A 160 14.20 -35.26 17.09
N ASP A 161 13.35 -34.86 16.13
CA ASP A 161 13.51 -35.15 14.71
C ASP A 161 13.85 -33.88 13.94
N ASN A 162 15.10 -33.80 13.49
CA ASN A 162 15.59 -32.64 12.73
C ASN A 162 15.28 -32.73 11.23
N THR A 163 14.50 -33.73 10.79
CA THR A 163 14.14 -33.93 9.39
C THR A 163 13.04 -32.96 8.99
N PRO A 164 13.29 -32.02 8.05
CA PRO A 164 12.23 -31.15 7.54
C PRO A 164 11.17 -31.96 6.81
N LEU A 165 9.90 -31.61 7.00
CA LEU A 165 8.80 -32.20 6.24
C LEU A 165 8.80 -31.67 4.81
N ASP A 166 8.89 -32.58 3.83
CA ASP A 166 8.65 -32.26 2.41
C ASP A 166 7.25 -32.75 2.01
N ILE A 167 6.29 -31.84 2.02
CA ILE A 167 4.88 -32.13 1.69
C ILE A 167 4.75 -32.73 0.30
N ASN A 168 5.53 -32.28 -0.70
CA ASN A 168 5.42 -32.79 -2.06
C ASN A 168 5.83 -34.26 -2.13
N LYS A 169 6.87 -34.63 -1.37
CA LYS A 169 7.31 -36.03 -1.25
C LYS A 169 6.28 -36.89 -0.53
N VAL A 170 5.65 -36.37 0.52
CA VAL A 170 4.59 -37.07 1.26
C VAL A 170 3.36 -37.28 0.40
N MET A 171 2.90 -36.24 -0.31
CA MET A 171 1.73 -36.29 -1.19
C MET A 171 1.92 -37.25 -2.37
N SER A 172 3.15 -37.38 -2.88
CA SER A 172 3.50 -38.32 -3.95
C SER A 172 3.84 -39.74 -3.47
N SER A 173 3.93 -39.96 -2.15
CA SER A 173 4.24 -41.28 -1.60
C SER A 173 3.08 -42.26 -1.79
N ASN A 174 3.41 -43.48 -2.20
CA ASN A 174 2.49 -44.62 -2.28
C ASN A 174 2.27 -45.34 -0.94
N THR A 175 3.03 -44.98 0.11
CA THR A 175 2.90 -45.57 1.46
C THR A 175 2.06 -44.72 2.42
N VAL A 176 1.76 -43.47 2.06
CA VAL A 176 0.93 -42.56 2.86
C VAL A 176 -0.53 -42.75 2.47
N SER A 177 -1.41 -42.88 3.47
CA SER A 177 -2.84 -43.09 3.25
C SER A 177 -3.51 -41.89 2.58
N ASP A 178 -4.61 -42.15 1.87
CA ASP A 178 -5.38 -41.10 1.19
C ASP A 178 -6.02 -40.13 2.19
N ASP A 179 -6.41 -40.60 3.38
CA ASP A 179 -6.95 -39.76 4.46
C ASP A 179 -5.92 -38.70 4.88
N ILE A 180 -4.68 -39.12 5.16
CA ILE A 180 -3.58 -38.22 5.51
C ILE A 180 -3.32 -37.21 4.39
N LYS A 181 -3.33 -37.65 3.12
CA LYS A 181 -3.17 -36.75 1.98
C LYS A 181 -4.31 -35.75 1.86
N GLY A 182 -5.54 -36.16 2.18
CA GLY A 182 -6.70 -35.28 2.24
C GLY A 182 -6.54 -34.18 3.29
N GLU A 183 -6.11 -34.54 4.49
CA GLU A 183 -5.83 -33.58 5.57
C GLU A 183 -4.71 -32.60 5.19
N LEU A 184 -3.60 -33.10 4.64
CA LEU A 184 -2.51 -32.25 4.16
C LEU A 184 -2.92 -31.33 3.01
N GLY A 185 -3.76 -31.81 2.09
CA GLY A 185 -4.31 -30.99 1.00
C GLY A 185 -5.19 -29.85 1.50
N ALA A 186 -5.95 -30.07 2.57
CA ALA A 186 -6.73 -29.03 3.23
C ALA A 186 -5.82 -27.97 3.88
N LEU A 187 -4.74 -28.40 4.54
CA LEU A 187 -3.76 -27.51 5.18
C LEU A 187 -2.97 -26.69 4.15
N ASP A 188 -2.53 -27.27 3.04
CA ASP A 188 -1.84 -26.54 1.97
C ASP A 188 -2.76 -25.47 1.34
N SER A 189 -4.03 -25.82 1.10
CA SER A 189 -5.05 -24.88 0.62
C SER A 189 -5.24 -23.72 1.60
N LEU A 190 -5.33 -24.02 2.90
CA LEU A 190 -5.50 -23.04 3.97
C LEU A 190 -4.29 -22.10 4.05
N LEU A 191 -3.07 -22.65 4.02
CA LEU A 191 -1.82 -21.89 4.01
C LEU A 191 -1.72 -20.97 2.79
N GLY A 192 -2.11 -21.47 1.61
CA GLY A 192 -2.19 -20.69 0.37
C GLY A 192 -3.18 -19.52 0.47
N GLY A 193 -4.34 -19.75 1.09
CA GLY A 193 -5.33 -18.73 1.38
C GLY A 193 -4.77 -17.61 2.26
N TYR A 194 -4.19 -17.96 3.42
CA TYR A 194 -3.57 -16.99 4.31
C TYR A 194 -2.39 -16.26 3.65
N ARG A 195 -1.53 -16.96 2.92
CA ARG A 195 -0.40 -16.34 2.19
C ARG A 195 -0.88 -15.25 1.23
N SER A 196 -1.98 -15.49 0.53
CA SER A 196 -2.55 -14.54 -0.42
C SER A 196 -3.21 -13.36 0.29
N LEU A 197 -3.92 -13.63 1.40
CA LEU A 197 -4.50 -12.61 2.26
C LEU A 197 -3.46 -11.64 2.81
N TYR A 198 -2.39 -12.15 3.44
CA TYR A 198 -1.33 -11.30 4.02
C TYR A 198 -0.62 -10.46 2.94
N LYS A 199 -0.31 -11.05 1.77
CA LYS A 199 0.23 -10.28 0.64
C LYS A 199 -0.69 -9.14 0.21
N THR A 200 -2.00 -9.33 0.25
CA THR A 200 -2.96 -8.27 -0.10
C THR A 200 -3.08 -7.22 0.99
N ILE A 201 -3.00 -7.60 2.27
CA ILE A 201 -2.88 -6.65 3.38
C ILE A 201 -1.64 -5.77 3.23
N ASP A 202 -0.49 -6.35 2.89
CA ASP A 202 0.74 -5.61 2.65
C ASP A 202 0.59 -4.62 1.48
N LYS A 203 0.03 -5.07 0.34
CA LYS A 203 -0.29 -4.20 -0.80
C LYS A 203 -1.20 -3.03 -0.42
N ILE A 204 -2.20 -3.26 0.43
CA ILE A 204 -3.10 -2.20 0.92
C ILE A 204 -2.31 -1.17 1.73
N ASN A 205 -1.45 -1.63 2.64
CA ASN A 205 -0.65 -0.76 3.49
C ASN A 205 0.35 0.07 2.68
N GLU A 206 1.06 -0.57 1.75
CA GLU A 206 1.96 0.10 0.80
C GLU A 206 1.20 1.14 -0.02
N PHE A 207 0.06 0.77 -0.61
CA PHE A 207 -0.75 1.68 -1.40
C PHE A 207 -1.23 2.90 -0.61
N LYS A 208 -1.66 2.72 0.65
CA LYS A 208 -2.07 3.83 1.53
C LYS A 208 -0.92 4.81 1.78
N GLN A 209 0.28 4.29 2.06
CA GLN A 209 1.47 5.13 2.24
C GLN A 209 1.83 5.88 0.95
N GLU A 210 1.84 5.19 -0.19
CA GLU A 210 2.14 5.78 -1.49
C GLU A 210 1.12 6.85 -1.90
N SER A 211 -0.17 6.61 -1.65
CA SER A 211 -1.25 7.57 -1.90
C SER A 211 -1.08 8.84 -1.07
N ALA A 212 -0.82 8.70 0.23
CA ALA A 212 -0.58 9.84 1.11
C ALA A 212 0.64 10.67 0.66
N GLN A 213 1.75 10.02 0.31
CA GLN A 213 2.96 10.69 -0.19
C GLN A 213 2.72 11.41 -1.52
N ARG A 214 2.00 10.77 -2.45
CA ARG A 214 1.65 11.35 -3.76
C ARG A 214 0.78 12.59 -3.59
N LEU A 215 -0.24 12.53 -2.75
CA LEU A 215 -1.12 13.68 -2.47
C LEU A 215 -0.36 14.84 -1.81
N ALA A 216 0.49 14.56 -0.82
CA ALA A 216 1.30 15.59 -0.17
C ALA A 216 2.27 16.28 -1.15
N LYS A 217 2.93 15.49 -2.01
CA LYS A 217 3.83 16.03 -3.05
C LYS A 217 3.07 16.86 -4.08
N LEU A 218 1.88 16.42 -4.48
CA LEU A 218 1.01 17.13 -5.42
C LEU A 218 0.59 18.49 -4.85
N GLN A 219 0.12 18.51 -3.60
CA GLN A 219 -0.27 19.73 -2.89
C GLN A 219 0.90 20.72 -2.81
N LYS A 220 2.07 20.27 -2.32
CA LYS A 220 3.27 21.11 -2.21
C LYS A 220 3.71 21.70 -3.54
N ASN A 221 3.70 20.91 -4.61
CA ASN A 221 4.08 21.39 -5.93
C ASN A 221 3.10 22.46 -6.46
N MET A 222 1.80 22.28 -6.21
CA MET A 222 0.78 23.23 -6.64
C MET A 222 0.82 24.52 -5.82
N GLU A 223 1.02 24.44 -4.50
CA GLU A 223 1.24 25.60 -3.63
C GLU A 223 2.45 26.42 -4.08
N ASN A 224 3.58 25.76 -4.38
CA ASN A 224 4.76 26.41 -4.90
C ASN A 224 4.49 27.12 -6.25
N ASN A 225 3.68 26.52 -7.12
CA ASN A 225 3.31 27.13 -8.40
C ASN A 225 2.42 28.36 -8.20
N ILE A 226 1.44 28.31 -7.29
CA ILE A 226 0.60 29.45 -6.94
C ILE A 226 1.46 30.57 -6.35
N LYS A 227 2.39 30.23 -5.45
CA LYS A 227 3.32 31.20 -4.85
C LYS A 227 4.16 31.92 -5.91
N LYS A 228 4.69 31.18 -6.89
CA LYS A 228 5.43 31.77 -8.02
C LYS A 228 4.55 32.70 -8.84
N ILE A 229 3.29 32.34 -9.12
CA ILE A 229 2.35 33.22 -9.83
C ILE A 229 2.15 34.53 -9.05
N SER A 230 2.00 34.46 -7.72
CA SER A 230 1.89 35.67 -6.90
C SER A 230 3.17 36.51 -6.87
N GLU A 231 4.36 35.89 -6.79
CA GLU A 231 5.65 36.57 -6.77
C GLU A 231 5.91 37.33 -8.10
N TYR A 232 5.69 36.67 -9.25
CA TYR A 232 5.81 37.33 -10.57
C TYR A 232 4.89 38.53 -10.74
N SER A 233 3.73 38.51 -10.07
CA SER A 233 2.75 39.58 -10.18
C SER A 233 3.19 40.83 -9.40
N LEU A 234 3.77 40.64 -8.20
CA LEU A 234 4.30 41.72 -7.38
C LEU A 234 5.52 42.40 -8.04
N ASP A 235 6.42 41.62 -8.64
CA ASP A 235 7.60 42.15 -9.35
C ASP A 235 7.21 42.96 -10.59
N SER A 236 6.11 42.57 -11.26
CA SER A 236 5.59 43.32 -12.43
C SER A 236 4.97 44.66 -12.04
N GLU A 237 4.29 44.74 -10.88
CA GLU A 237 3.72 45.99 -10.36
C GLU A 237 4.82 46.96 -9.91
N GLN A 238 5.86 46.48 -9.21
CA GLN A 238 6.98 47.34 -8.76
C GLN A 238 7.78 47.95 -9.93
N ASN A 239 8.04 47.18 -10.99
CA ASN A 239 8.74 47.69 -12.17
C ASN A 239 7.90 48.73 -12.94
N SER A 240 6.57 48.56 -13.00
CA SER A 240 5.68 49.56 -13.61
C SER A 240 5.65 50.89 -12.83
N LEU A 241 5.73 50.82 -11.49
CA LEU A 241 5.76 52.00 -10.61
C LEU A 241 7.08 52.75 -10.68
N SER A 242 8.22 52.05 -10.83
CA SER A 242 9.53 52.70 -11.03
C SER A 242 9.63 53.40 -12.38
N ASP A 243 9.04 52.83 -13.43
CA ASP A 243 9.04 53.45 -14.77
C ASP A 243 8.17 54.72 -14.80
N ILE A 244 7.02 54.73 -14.12
CA ILE A 244 6.16 55.92 -13.99
C ILE A 244 6.86 57.04 -13.21
N ASN A 245 7.59 56.71 -12.14
CA ASN A 245 8.34 57.71 -11.35
C ASN A 245 9.54 58.28 -12.11
N ASN A 246 10.18 57.49 -12.99
CA ASN A 246 11.24 57.98 -13.87
C ASN A 246 10.71 58.92 -14.96
N TYR A 247 9.49 58.72 -15.47
CA TYR A 247 8.87 59.66 -16.42
C TYR A 247 8.47 61.00 -15.75
N LYS A 248 7.89 60.98 -14.54
CA LYS A 248 7.54 62.21 -13.81
C LYS A 248 8.74 63.09 -13.42
N ASN A 249 9.90 62.49 -13.16
CA ASN A 249 11.13 63.22 -12.84
C ASN A 249 11.85 63.79 -14.08
N LYS A 250 11.55 63.30 -15.29
CA LYS A 250 12.09 63.85 -16.54
C LYS A 250 11.38 65.15 -16.96
N ASP A 251 10.05 65.17 -16.88
CA ASP A 251 9.25 66.36 -17.23
C ASP A 251 9.48 67.55 -16.28
N THR A 252 9.85 67.30 -15.02
CA THR A 252 10.13 68.36 -14.03
C THR A 252 11.52 69.01 -14.18
N ASN A 253 12.46 68.36 -14.86
CA ASN A 253 13.78 68.92 -15.14
C ASN A 253 13.84 69.71 -16.46
N GLU A 254 12.98 69.41 -17.45
CA GLU A 254 12.92 70.19 -18.69
C GLU A 254 12.21 71.56 -18.51
N GLN A 255 11.37 71.73 -17.49
CA GLN A 255 10.76 73.03 -17.18
C GLN A 255 11.65 74.02 -16.41
N LYS A 256 12.85 73.62 -15.95
CA LYS A 256 13.77 74.52 -15.22
C LYS A 256 14.83 75.22 -16.08
N HIS A 257 14.91 74.92 -17.39
CA HIS A 257 15.86 75.57 -18.31
C HIS A 257 15.23 76.54 -19.32
N SER A 258 13.97 76.92 -19.12
CA SER A 258 13.28 77.89 -19.97
C SER A 258 12.84 79.11 -19.15
N LYS A 259 13.79 79.82 -18.55
CA LYS A 259 13.67 81.23 -18.16
C LYS A 259 15.02 81.92 -18.30
#